data_AF-A0A2V8SUI4-F1
#
_entry.id   AF-A0A2V8SUI4-F1
#
_cell.length_a   1.000
_cell.length_b   1.000
_cell.length_c   1.000
_cell.angle_alpha   90.00
_cell.angle_beta   90.00
_cell.angle_gamma   90.00
#
_symmetry.space_group_name_H-M   'P 1'
#
loop_
_entity.id
_entity.type
_entity.pdbx_description
1 polymer ?
#
loop_
_entity_poly.entity_id
_entity_poly.type
_entity_poly.pdbx_seq_one_letter_code
_entity_poly.pdbx_strand_id
1 'polypeptide(L)' 'GCCEDTIRLVKRIACPSCDITIKDMKDPLVAEMARQLGIRSVPAVVIDGRLVGSGPQEATLRAAGIGVPL' A
#
# COMPACT_ATOMS: atom_id res chain seq x y z
N GLY A 1 1.91 -14.33 6.56
CA GLY A 1 0.97 -13.52 7.37
C GLY A 1 0.40 -12.40 6.51
N CYS A 2 -0.76 -11.84 6.86
CA CYS A 2 -1.58 -10.98 5.98
C CYS A 2 -0.81 -9.81 5.29
N CYS A 3 0.22 -9.26 5.94
CA CYS A 3 1.07 -8.21 5.36
C CYS A 3 1.98 -8.72 4.23
N GLU A 4 2.50 -9.94 4.32
CA GLU A 4 3.42 -10.50 3.33
C GLU A 4 2.71 -10.84 2.02
N ASP A 5 1.47 -11.36 2.13
CA ASP A 5 0.61 -11.64 0.97
C ASP A 5 0.25 -10.35 0.23
N THR A 6 0.00 -9.26 0.97
CA THR A 6 -0.23 -7.93 0.39
C THR A 6 1.01 -7.43 -0.36
N ILE A 7 2.20 -7.55 0.24
CA ILE A 7 3.46 -7.13 -0.37
C ILE A 7 3.73 -7.91 -1.66
N ARG A 8 3.51 -9.23 -1.65
CA ARG A 8 3.67 -10.07 -2.84
C ARG A 8 2.70 -9.69 -3.94
N LEU A 9 1.45 -9.39 -3.60
CA LEU A 9 0.44 -8.95 -4.55
C LEU A 9 0.86 -7.62 -5.20
N VAL A 10 1.17 -6.60 -4.38
CA VAL A 10 1.61 -5.27 -4.86
C VAL A 10 2.83 -5.39 -5.78
N LYS A 11 3.83 -6.18 -5.40
CA LYS A 11 5.01 -6.43 -6.23
C LYS A 11 4.71 -7.13 -7.56
N ARG A 12 3.68 -7.99 -7.62
CA ARG A 12 3.27 -8.66 -8.85
C ARG A 12 2.53 -7.74 -9.81
N ILE A 13 1.67 -6.86 -9.28
CA ILE A 13 0.89 -5.94 -10.10
C ILE A 13 1.65 -4.67 -10.47
N ALA A 14 2.63 -4.25 -9.67
CA ALA A 14 3.40 -3.06 -9.96
C ALA A 14 4.23 -3.21 -11.23
N CYS A 15 4.19 -2.20 -12.10
CA CYS A 15 5.04 -2.12 -13.28
C CYS A 15 6.50 -1.89 -12.87
N PRO A 16 7.49 -2.23 -13.74
CA PRO A 16 8.91 -1.98 -13.46
C PRO A 16 9.25 -0.50 -13.23
N SER A 17 8.38 0.43 -13.67
CA SER A 17 8.53 1.87 -13.44
C SER A 17 7.83 2.39 -12.17
N CYS A 18 7.12 1.53 -11.43
CA CYS A 18 6.45 1.93 -10.20
C CYS A 18 7.43 1.92 -9.02
N ASP A 19 7.56 3.05 -8.32
CA ASP A 19 8.29 3.09 -7.05
C ASP A 19 7.43 2.50 -5.92
N ILE A 20 7.90 1.41 -5.32
CA ILE A 20 7.21 0.73 -4.22
C ILE A 20 8.05 0.86 -2.96
N THR A 21 7.60 1.70 -2.04
CA THR A 21 8.20 1.81 -0.71
C THR A 21 7.37 1.03 0.30
N ILE A 22 7.96 0.00 0.91
CA ILE A 22 7.32 -0.74 2.02
C ILE A 22 7.72 -0.07 3.33
N LYS A 23 6.72 0.46 4.04
CA LYS A 23 6.92 1.04 5.38
C LYS A 23 6.35 0.09 6.43
N ASP A 24 7.15 -0.21 7.46
CA ASP A 24 6.75 -1.11 8.54
C ASP A 24 6.00 -0.32 9.63
N MET A 25 4.75 -0.72 9.93
CA MET A 25 3.90 -0.04 10.90
C MET A 25 4.34 -0.26 12.36
N LYS A 26 5.32 -1.13 12.62
CA LYS A 26 5.99 -1.24 13.93
C LYS A 26 7.00 -0.12 14.14
N ASP A 27 7.43 0.55 13.08
CA ASP A 27 8.23 1.78 13.21
C ASP A 27 7.32 2.92 13.70
N PRO A 28 7.65 3.56 14.84
CA PRO A 28 6.81 4.60 15.41
C PRO A 28 6.67 5.83 14.50
N LEU A 29 7.68 6.16 13.69
CA LEU A 29 7.61 7.29 12.75
C LEU A 29 6.65 6.98 11.59
N VAL A 30 6.65 5.73 11.12
CA VAL A 30 5.69 5.26 10.12
C VAL A 30 4.28 5.24 10.70
N ALA A 31 4.12 4.77 11.93
CA ALA A 31 2.82 4.71 12.60
C ALA A 31 2.20 6.10 12.79
N GLU A 32 3.00 7.09 13.18
CA GLU A 32 2.55 8.48 13.31
C GLU A 32 2.16 9.09 11.96
N MET A 33 2.97 8.89 10.92
CA MET A 33 2.64 9.33 9.55
C MET A 33 1.34 8.68 9.05
N ALA A 34 1.20 7.38 9.25
CA ALA A 34 0.02 6.62 8.88
C ALA A 34 -1.22 7.09 9.66
N ARG A 35 -1.09 7.43 10.94
CA ARG A 35 -2.16 8.06 11.73
C ARG A 35 -2.58 9.41 11.18
N GLN A 36 -1.64 10.25 10.77
CA GLN A 36 -1.94 11.53 10.12
C GLN A 36 -2.70 11.34 8.80
N LEU A 37 -2.41 10.25 8.08
CA LEU A 37 -3.14 9.84 6.86
C LEU A 37 -4.48 9.12 7.16
N GLY A 38 -4.86 8.96 8.42
CA GLY A 38 -6.12 8.33 8.83
C GLY A 38 -6.10 6.80 8.85
N ILE A 39 -4.92 6.17 8.75
CA ILE A 39 -4.75 4.71 8.76
C ILE A 39 -4.89 4.19 10.19
N ARG A 40 -5.87 3.32 10.42
CA ARG A 40 -6.18 2.75 11.74
C ARG A 40 -5.92 1.25 11.85
N SER A 41 -5.68 0.57 10.73
CA SER A 41 -5.46 -0.88 10.70
C SER A 41 -4.61 -1.26 9.49
N VAL A 42 -3.85 -2.35 9.63
CA VAL A 42 -3.01 -2.94 8.57
C VAL A 42 -3.60 -4.27 8.10
N PRO A 43 -3.37 -4.68 6.84
CA PRO A 43 -2.57 -4.00 5.81
C PRO A 43 -3.28 -2.77 5.21
N ALA A 44 -2.53 -1.69 4.97
CA ALA A 44 -3.01 -0.47 4.34
C ALA A 44 -2.06 -0.05 3.23
N VAL A 45 -2.61 0.47 2.13
CA VAL A 45 -1.84 0.95 0.98
C VAL A 45 -2.16 2.41 0.72
N VAL A 46 -1.12 3.21 0.51
CA VAL A 46 -1.21 4.64 0.20
C VAL A 46 -0.58 4.84 -1.18
N ILE A 47 -1.30 5.53 -2.07
CA ILE A 47 -0.84 5.85 -3.42
C ILE A 47 -0.99 7.35 -3.60
N ASP A 48 0.10 8.01 -4.02
CA ASP A 48 0.14 9.47 -4.20
C ASP A 48 -0.35 10.27 -2.97
N GLY A 49 -0.03 9.76 -1.76
CA GLY A 49 -0.48 10.38 -0.50
C GLY A 49 -1.94 10.13 -0.12
N ARG A 50 -2.70 9.35 -0.91
CA ARG A 50 -4.10 8.99 -0.63
C ARG A 50 -4.21 7.54 -0.15
N LEU A 51 -4.95 7.33 0.94
CA LEU A 51 -5.29 5.99 1.43
C LEU A 51 -6.30 5.33 0.46
N VAL A 52 -5.94 4.19 -0.10
CA VAL A 52 -6.73 3.53 -1.15
C VAL A 52 -7.46 2.28 -0.66
N GLY A 53 -7.17 1.81 0.55
CA GLY A 53 -7.95 0.75 1.21
C GLY A 53 -7.24 0.08 2.37
N SER A 54 -8.02 -0.60 3.22
CA SER A 54 -7.54 -1.33 4.40
C SER A 54 -7.35 -2.84 4.16
N GLY A 55 -6.97 -3.25 2.94
CA GLY A 55 -6.84 -4.68 2.63
C GLY A 55 -6.22 -5.02 1.26
N PRO A 56 -5.77 -6.27 1.06
CA PRO A 56 -5.09 -6.76 -0.14
C PRO A 56 -6.06 -7.09 -1.28
N GLN A 57 -6.98 -6.18 -1.63
CA GLN A 57 -7.86 -6.42 -2.77
C GLN A 57 -7.21 -5.89 -4.05
N GLU A 58 -6.78 -6.81 -4.92
CA GLU A 58 -6.06 -6.49 -6.15
C GLU A 58 -6.81 -5.46 -7.02
N ALA A 59 -8.14 -5.63 -7.15
CA ALA A 59 -8.98 -4.73 -7.92
C ALA A 59 -8.91 -3.28 -7.42
N THR A 60 -8.90 -3.07 -6.10
CA THR A 60 -8.79 -1.75 -5.48
C THR A 60 -7.41 -1.13 -5.71
N LEU A 61 -6.36 -1.95 -5.66
CA LEU A 61 -4.98 -1.51 -5.90
C LEU A 61 -4.75 -1.13 -7.37
N ARG A 62 -5.29 -1.90 -8.32
CA ARG A 62 -5.24 -1.57 -9.75
C ARG A 62 -6.09 -0.33 -10.07
N ALA A 63 -7.29 -0.23 -9.52
CA ALA A 63 -8.16 0.93 -9.70
C ALA A 63 -7.51 2.23 -9.18
N ALA A 64 -6.65 2.11 -8.18
CA ALA A 64 -5.91 3.22 -7.62
C ALA A 64 -4.59 3.53 -8.36
N GLY A 65 -4.29 2.83 -9.46
CA GLY A 65 -3.19 3.16 -10.37
C GLY A 65 -1.92 2.31 -10.22
N ILE A 66 -1.92 1.27 -9.37
CA ILE A 66 -0.80 0.32 -9.36
C ILE A 66 -0.90 -0.59 -10.58
N GLY A 67 0.14 -0.61 -11.40
CA GLY A 67 0.21 -1.53 -12.55
C GLY A 67 -0.51 -1.06 -13.81
N VAL A 68 -1.03 0.17 -13.81
CA VAL A 68 -1.58 0.79 -15.01
C VAL A 68 -0.42 1.57 -15.66
N PRO A 69 0.06 1.18 -16.85
CA PRO A 69 0.99 2.01 -17.60
C PRO A 69 0.30 3.35 -17.89
N LEU A 70 0.98 4.46 -17.58
CA LEU A 70 0.56 5.81 -17.95
C LEU A 70 0.48 5.95 -19.49
#